data_AF-A0A8D5U2A9-F1
#
_entry.id   AF-A0A8D5U2A9-F1
#
_cell.length_a   1.000
_cell.length_b   1.000
_cell.length_c   1.000
_cell.angle_alpha   90.00
_cell.angle_beta   90.00
_cell.angle_gamma   90.00
#
_symmetry.space_group_name_H-M   'P 1'
#
loop_
_entity.id
_entity.type
_entity.pdbx_description
1 polymer ?
#
loop_
_entity_poly.entity_id
_entity_poly.type
_entity_poly.pdbx_seq_one_letter_code
_entity_poly.pdbx_strand_id
1 'polypeptide(L)'
;MNNLELAEGLLQEAKIRIEYVELDLKQNKDYAFCVRLSQESVELSIKSMLRVLSIEYSKTYDPGRILEANRDKLPDWLSEELNSVTYVSRWLRAEREPSMYGDEVEGIPPSELYNEDYCVKAMEAARKVLKLAERLIYEVKRK
;
A
#
# COMPACT_ATOMS: atom_id res chain seq x y z
N MET A 1 -21.05 1.83 -12.26
CA MET A 1 -20.33 1.46 -11.02
C MET A 1 -19.86 2.73 -10.38
N ASN A 2 -20.26 2.98 -9.14
CA ASN A 2 -19.92 4.21 -8.44
C ASN A 2 -18.42 4.17 -8.07
N ASN A 3 -17.67 5.25 -8.31
CA ASN A 3 -16.26 5.37 -7.92
C ASN A 3 -16.05 5.10 -6.42
N LEU A 4 -17.06 5.42 -5.60
CA LEU A 4 -17.07 5.15 -4.16
C LEU A 4 -17.11 3.65 -3.85
N GLU A 5 -17.99 2.88 -4.49
CA GLU A 5 -18.08 1.42 -4.28
C GLU A 5 -16.76 0.72 -4.63
N LEU A 6 -16.13 1.15 -5.74
CA LEU A 6 -14.83 0.61 -6.14
C LEU A 6 -13.73 1.01 -5.14
N ALA A 7 -13.74 2.25 -4.64
CA ALA A 7 -12.80 2.69 -3.61
C ALA A 7 -12.96 1.85 -2.33
N GLU A 8 -14.18 1.60 -1.88
CA GLU A 8 -14.46 0.79 -0.70
C GLU A 8 -14.00 -0.67 -0.88
N GLY A 9 -14.26 -1.27 -2.05
CA GLY A 9 -13.77 -2.61 -2.37
C GLY A 9 -12.25 -2.71 -2.34
N LEU A 10 -11.55 -1.73 -2.93
CA LEU A 10 -10.08 -1.66 -2.89
C LEU A 10 -9.55 -1.48 -1.46
N LEU A 11 -10.22 -0.67 -0.66
CA LEU A 11 -9.85 -0.47 0.75
C LEU A 11 -10.03 -1.76 1.55
N GLN A 12 -11.12 -2.50 1.30
CA GLN A 12 -11.37 -3.77 1.97
C GLN A 12 -10.28 -4.80 1.62
N GLU A 13 -9.88 -4.89 0.35
CA GLU A 13 -8.74 -5.74 -0.05
C GLU A 13 -7.45 -5.32 0.67
N ALA A 14 -7.16 -4.02 0.78
CA ALA A 14 -5.99 -3.51 1.48
C ALA A 14 -5.97 -3.88 2.97
N LYS A 15 -7.14 -3.86 3.63
CA LYS A 15 -7.31 -4.29 5.04
C LYS A 15 -7.00 -5.77 5.21
N ILE A 16 -7.57 -6.61 4.34
CA ILE A 16 -7.36 -8.06 4.36
C ILE A 16 -5.85 -8.38 4.29
N ARG A 17 -5.07 -7.68 3.45
CA ARG A 17 -3.62 -7.88 3.40
C ARG A 17 -2.93 -7.61 4.74
N ILE A 18 -3.27 -6.52 5.43
CA ILE A 18 -2.68 -6.22 6.75
C ILE A 18 -3.07 -7.28 7.78
N GLU A 19 -4.33 -7.75 7.78
CA GLU A 19 -4.78 -8.81 8.66
C GLU A 19 -3.99 -10.12 8.45
N TYR A 20 -3.75 -10.50 7.19
CA TYR A 20 -2.92 -11.67 6.86
C TYR A 20 -1.46 -11.49 7.26
N VAL A 21 -0.88 -10.30 7.09
CA VAL A 21 0.50 -10.01 7.56
C VAL A 21 0.61 -10.20 9.07
N GLU A 22 -0.34 -9.65 9.84
CA GLU A 22 -0.34 -9.76 11.31
C GLU A 22 -0.50 -11.21 11.79
N LEU A 23 -1.28 -12.01 11.05
CA LEU A 23 -1.46 -13.43 11.34
C LEU A 23 -0.18 -14.22 11.02
N ASP A 24 0.39 -14.00 9.83
CA ASP A 24 1.53 -14.76 9.34
C ASP A 24 2.79 -14.51 10.17
N LEU A 25 3.01 -13.27 10.60
CA LEU A 25 4.08 -12.89 11.52
C LEU A 25 4.08 -13.70 12.83
N LYS A 26 2.91 -14.13 13.30
CA LYS A 26 2.78 -14.91 14.54
C LYS A 26 2.94 -16.41 14.31
N GLN A 27 2.65 -16.89 13.10
CA GLN A 27 2.55 -18.32 12.80
C GLN A 27 3.75 -18.82 12.02
N ASN A 28 3.91 -18.35 10.78
CA ASN A 28 4.87 -18.89 9.83
C ASN A 28 6.15 -18.05 9.77
N LYS A 29 6.07 -16.77 10.13
CA LYS A 29 7.16 -15.79 10.01
C LYS A 29 7.70 -15.69 8.58
N ASP A 30 6.81 -15.71 7.59
CA ASP A 30 7.20 -15.50 6.19
C ASP A 30 7.40 -14.00 5.93
N TYR A 31 8.64 -13.56 6.14
CA TYR A 31 9.01 -12.15 6.02
C TYR A 31 8.91 -11.64 4.57
N ALA A 32 9.14 -12.49 3.57
CA ALA A 32 8.98 -12.13 2.17
C ALA A 32 7.50 -11.91 1.84
N PHE A 33 6.64 -12.82 2.29
CA PHE A 33 5.20 -12.68 2.10
C PHE A 33 4.64 -11.45 2.83
N CYS A 34 5.14 -11.17 4.03
CA CYS A 34 4.82 -9.96 4.77
C CYS A 34 5.11 -8.68 3.97
N VAL A 35 6.31 -8.58 3.39
CA VAL A 35 6.72 -7.42 2.56
C VAL A 35 5.83 -7.31 1.33
N ARG A 36 5.55 -8.44 0.65
CA ARG A 36 4.66 -8.49 -0.51
C ARG A 36 3.25 -7.99 -0.19
N LEU A 37 2.62 -8.50 0.86
CA LEU A 37 1.27 -8.06 1.25
C LEU A 37 1.25 -6.60 1.73
N SER A 38 2.32 -6.14 2.38
CA SER A 38 2.47 -4.73 2.77
C SER A 38 2.52 -3.82 1.53
N GLN A 39 3.27 -4.22 0.50
CA GLN A 39 3.31 -3.54 -0.80
C GLN A 39 1.92 -3.47 -1.44
N GLU A 40 1.22 -4.61 -1.53
CA GLU A 40 -0.12 -4.67 -2.10
C GLU A 40 -1.12 -3.79 -1.34
N SER A 41 -1.05 -3.79 -0.01
CA SER A 41 -1.93 -2.96 0.83
C SER A 41 -1.72 -1.46 0.55
N VAL A 42 -0.47 -1.02 0.39
CA VAL A 42 -0.17 0.38 0.03
C VAL A 42 -0.71 0.72 -1.35
N GLU A 43 -0.47 -0.13 -2.34
CA GLU A 43 -0.96 0.09 -3.70
C GLU A 43 -2.48 0.21 -3.74
N LEU A 44 -3.18 -0.72 -3.10
CA LEU A 44 -4.65 -0.74 -3.03
C LEU A 44 -5.20 0.45 -2.24
N SER A 45 -4.55 0.84 -1.14
CA SER A 45 -4.93 2.01 -0.35
C SER A 45 -4.84 3.29 -1.18
N ILE A 46 -3.73 3.52 -1.90
CA ILE A 46 -3.57 4.70 -2.74
C ILE A 46 -4.55 4.66 -3.92
N LYS A 47 -4.73 3.51 -4.56
CA LYS A 47 -5.73 3.34 -5.63
C LYS A 47 -7.14 3.64 -5.14
N SER A 48 -7.47 3.27 -3.91
CA SER A 48 -8.73 3.61 -3.27
C SER A 48 -8.89 5.13 -3.10
N MET A 49 -7.85 5.82 -2.60
CA MET A 49 -7.84 7.28 -2.52
C MET A 49 -8.03 7.96 -3.89
N LEU A 50 -7.36 7.48 -4.93
CA LEU A 50 -7.52 8.00 -6.28
C LEU A 50 -8.95 7.82 -6.79
N ARG A 51 -9.56 6.65 -6.55
CA ARG A 51 -10.96 6.39 -6.94
C ARG A 51 -11.94 7.31 -6.22
N VAL A 52 -11.82 7.48 -4.90
CA VAL A 52 -12.76 8.32 -4.15
C VAL A 52 -12.66 9.81 -4.55
N LEU A 53 -11.48 10.26 -5.00
CA LEU A 53 -11.25 11.60 -5.54
C LEU A 53 -11.58 11.73 -7.04
N SER A 54 -12.11 10.68 -7.67
CA SER A 54 -12.38 10.62 -9.12
C SER A 54 -11.16 10.95 -9.98
N ILE A 55 -9.97 10.53 -9.54
CA ILE A 55 -8.72 10.64 -10.28
C ILE A 55 -8.49 9.34 -11.06
N GLU A 56 -8.41 9.45 -12.38
CA GLU A 56 -8.09 8.31 -13.23
C GLU A 56 -6.59 7.98 -13.19
N TYR A 57 -6.28 6.69 -13.27
CA TYR A 57 -4.92 6.19 -13.31
C TYR A 57 -4.80 4.97 -14.24
N SER A 58 -3.65 4.83 -14.87
CA SER A 58 -3.27 3.61 -15.60
C SER A 58 -2.72 2.55 -14.64
N LYS A 59 -2.87 1.28 -15.01
CA LYS A 59 -2.45 0.13 -14.20
C LYS A 59 -0.92 0.03 -14.02
N THR A 60 -0.13 0.67 -14.89
CA THR A 60 1.33 0.50 -14.94
C THR A 60 2.13 1.55 -14.15
N TYR A 61 1.52 2.69 -13.85
CA TYR A 61 2.19 3.79 -13.15
C TYR A 61 2.17 3.60 -11.63
N ASP A 62 3.17 4.19 -10.97
CA ASP A 62 3.24 4.25 -9.51
C ASP A 62 2.05 5.07 -8.99
N PRO A 63 1.11 4.48 -8.23
CA PRO A 63 -0.05 5.21 -7.74
C PRO A 63 0.35 6.36 -6.81
N GLY A 64 1.47 6.25 -6.07
CA GLY A 64 1.98 7.33 -5.22
C GLY A 64 2.36 8.58 -6.01
N ARG A 65 2.99 8.43 -7.19
CA ARG A 65 3.30 9.56 -8.08
C ARG A 65 2.06 10.24 -8.63
N ILE A 66 1.01 9.46 -8.90
CA ILE A 66 -0.26 10.01 -9.40
C ILE A 66 -0.96 10.81 -8.32
N LEU A 67 -0.93 10.31 -7.07
CA LEU A 67 -1.45 11.04 -5.92
C LEU A 67 -0.69 12.36 -5.72
N GLU A 68 0.64 12.32 -5.82
CA GLU A 68 1.49 13.52 -5.73
C GLU A 68 1.18 14.55 -6.83
N ALA A 69 0.98 14.10 -8.07
CA ALA A 69 0.63 14.97 -9.20
C ALA A 69 -0.76 15.62 -9.08
N ASN A 70 -1.62 15.11 -8.18
CA ASN A 70 -2.96 15.64 -7.92
C ASN A 70 -3.07 16.21 -6.49
N ARG A 71 -1.97 16.74 -5.94
CA ARG A 71 -1.91 17.30 -4.58
C ARG A 71 -2.99 18.35 -4.31
N ASP A 72 -3.35 19.13 -5.32
CA ASP A 72 -4.39 20.17 -5.29
C ASP A 72 -5.80 19.64 -4.97
N LYS A 73 -6.04 18.35 -5.19
CA LYS A 73 -7.32 17.69 -4.90
C LYS A 73 -7.38 17.03 -3.52
N LEU A 74 -6.27 17.02 -2.78
CA LEU A 74 -6.18 16.38 -1.47
C LEU A 74 -6.64 17.36 -0.37
N PRO A 75 -7.29 16.88 0.70
CA PRO A 75 -7.46 17.69 1.91
C PRO A 75 -6.09 17.98 2.53
N ASP A 76 -5.96 19.11 3.24
CA ASP A 76 -4.70 19.61 3.80
C ASP A 76 -3.94 18.54 4.60
N TRP A 77 -4.65 17.83 5.48
CA TRP A 77 -4.06 16.77 6.32
C TRP A 77 -3.45 15.62 5.52
N LEU A 78 -3.96 15.31 4.32
CA LEU A 78 -3.40 14.26 3.45
C LEU A 78 -2.26 14.81 2.59
N SER A 79 -2.36 16.09 2.20
CA SER A 79 -1.30 16.80 1.47
C SER A 79 -0.02 16.89 2.31
N GLU A 80 -0.14 17.10 3.62
CA GLU A 80 0.98 17.11 4.57
C GLU A 80 1.70 15.74 4.65
N GLU A 81 0.95 14.64 4.54
CA GLU A 81 1.47 13.27 4.60
C GLU A 81 1.99 12.76 3.25
N LEU A 82 1.75 13.50 2.16
CA LEU A 82 1.97 13.03 0.79
C LEU A 82 3.42 12.61 0.52
N ASN A 83 4.40 13.33 1.07
CA ASN A 83 5.81 12.97 0.91
C ASN A 83 6.11 11.59 1.52
N SER A 84 5.51 11.30 2.69
CA SER A 84 5.62 9.98 3.35
C SER A 84 4.93 8.90 2.53
N VAL A 85 3.74 9.16 2.00
CA VAL A 85 2.98 8.20 1.18
C VAL A 85 3.74 7.85 -0.10
N THR A 86 4.24 8.86 -0.83
CA THR A 86 5.00 8.64 -2.07
C THR A 86 6.30 7.90 -1.83
N TYR A 87 7.00 8.21 -0.74
CA TYR A 87 8.20 7.46 -0.33
C TYR A 87 7.88 5.98 -0.11
N VAL A 88 6.85 5.67 0.68
CA VAL A 88 6.45 4.29 0.99
C VAL A 88 6.00 3.54 -0.27
N SER A 89 5.22 4.19 -1.14
CA SER A 89 4.79 3.62 -2.43
C SER A 89 5.99 3.22 -3.29
N ARG A 90 6.96 4.14 -3.46
CA ARG A 90 8.17 3.88 -4.25
C ARG A 90 9.05 2.79 -3.66
N TRP A 91 9.25 2.85 -2.34
CA TRP A 91 10.05 1.86 -1.63
C TRP A 91 9.46 0.46 -1.78
N LEU A 92 8.21 0.26 -1.35
CA LEU A 92 7.62 -1.08 -1.38
C LEU A 92 7.36 -1.57 -2.80
N ARG A 93 7.12 -0.68 -3.77
CA ARG A 93 7.07 -1.08 -5.18
C ARG A 93 8.35 -1.76 -5.65
N ALA A 94 9.52 -1.29 -5.21
CA ALA A 94 10.80 -1.92 -5.54
C ALA A 94 10.94 -3.32 -4.91
N GLU A 95 10.26 -3.58 -3.80
CA GLU A 95 10.26 -4.87 -3.11
C GLU A 95 9.32 -5.92 -3.73
N ARG A 96 8.47 -5.53 -4.70
CA ARG A 96 7.44 -6.42 -5.24
C ARG A 96 8.03 -7.69 -5.88
N GLU A 97 8.99 -7.53 -6.78
CA GLU A 97 9.59 -8.67 -7.48
C GLU A 97 10.53 -9.47 -6.58
N PRO A 98 11.44 -8.84 -5.81
CA PRO A 98 12.32 -9.58 -4.90
C PRO A 98 11.55 -10.39 -3.83
N SER A 99 10.47 -9.84 -3.26
CA SER A 99 9.60 -10.58 -2.33
C SER A 99 8.81 -11.75 -2.94
N MET A 100 8.75 -11.84 -4.27
CA MET A 100 8.12 -12.95 -4.97
C MET A 100 9.12 -14.01 -5.44
N TYR A 101 10.25 -13.56 -6.01
CA TYR A 101 11.13 -14.42 -6.79
C TYR A 101 12.55 -14.53 -6.21
N GLY A 102 12.88 -13.70 -5.23
CA GLY A 102 14.22 -13.65 -4.67
C GLY A 102 15.14 -12.75 -5.51
N ASP A 103 16.43 -12.81 -5.22
CA ASP A 103 17.46 -12.29 -6.10
C ASP A 103 17.83 -13.39 -7.10
N GLU A 104 17.22 -13.34 -8.29
CA GLU A 104 17.46 -14.33 -9.34
C GLU A 104 18.88 -14.24 -9.93
N VAL A 105 19.58 -13.10 -9.77
CA VAL A 105 20.95 -12.91 -10.26
C VAL A 105 21.93 -13.59 -9.32
N GLU A 106 21.79 -13.37 -8.03
CA GLU A 106 22.65 -13.94 -6.98
C GLU A 106 22.17 -15.32 -6.49
N GLY A 107 21.00 -15.79 -6.94
CA GLY A 107 20.43 -17.09 -6.58
C GLY A 107 19.88 -17.16 -5.16
N ILE A 108 19.49 -16.02 -4.57
CA ILE A 108 19.00 -15.93 -3.19
C ILE A 108 17.47 -16.07 -3.21
N PRO A 109 16.86 -17.06 -2.53
CA PRO A 109 15.40 -17.20 -2.50
C PRO A 109 14.73 -16.08 -1.69
N PRO A 110 13.44 -15.77 -1.92
CA PRO A 110 12.72 -14.73 -1.17
C PRO A 110 12.79 -14.92 0.34
N SER A 111 12.75 -16.17 0.80
CA SER A 111 12.78 -16.54 2.22
C SER A 111 14.05 -16.10 2.97
N GLU A 112 15.12 -15.76 2.25
CA GLU A 112 16.40 -15.33 2.82
C GLU A 112 16.69 -13.84 2.64
N LEU A 113 15.87 -13.12 1.85
CA LEU A 113 16.08 -11.69 1.57
C LEU A 113 15.67 -10.75 2.71
N TYR A 114 14.73 -11.20 3.55
CA TYR A 114 14.05 -10.34 4.52
C TYR A 114 14.15 -10.90 5.94
N ASN A 115 14.18 -9.99 6.90
CA ASN A 115 14.12 -10.31 8.32
C ASN A 115 12.87 -9.71 8.96
N GLU A 116 12.66 -10.05 10.24
CA GLU A 116 11.51 -9.59 11.01
C GLU A 116 11.41 -8.06 11.08
N ASP A 117 12.52 -7.37 11.37
CA ASP A 117 12.55 -5.92 11.46
C ASP A 117 12.13 -5.24 10.15
N TYR A 118 12.58 -5.77 9.01
CA TYR A 118 12.22 -5.26 7.70
C TYR A 118 10.73 -5.45 7.41
N CYS A 119 10.21 -6.64 7.70
CA CYS A 119 8.79 -6.94 7.59
C CYS A 119 7.94 -6.03 8.48
N VAL A 120 8.31 -5.87 9.76
CA VAL A 120 7.57 -4.99 10.70
C VAL A 120 7.57 -3.55 10.20
N LYS A 121 8.72 -3.04 9.74
CA LYS A 121 8.82 -1.71 9.15
C LYS A 121 7.91 -1.55 7.91
N ALA A 122 7.88 -2.54 7.02
CA ALA A 122 7.02 -2.53 5.83
C ALA A 122 5.54 -2.53 6.21
N MET A 123 5.15 -3.40 7.15
CA MET A 123 3.78 -3.52 7.66
C MET A 123 3.32 -2.22 8.32
N GLU A 124 4.14 -1.60 9.18
CA GLU A 124 3.77 -0.36 9.86
C GLU A 124 3.63 0.81 8.89
N ALA A 125 4.51 0.90 7.90
CA ALA A 125 4.39 1.88 6.82
C ALA A 125 3.09 1.66 6.02
N ALA A 126 2.77 0.42 5.68
CA ALA A 126 1.53 0.08 4.98
C ALA A 126 0.29 0.40 5.81
N ARG A 127 0.30 0.08 7.11
CA ARG A 127 -0.78 0.40 8.05
C ARG A 127 -1.01 1.90 8.16
N LYS A 128 0.05 2.73 8.12
CA LYS A 128 -0.09 4.19 8.09
C LYS A 128 -0.82 4.66 6.84
N VAL A 129 -0.43 4.18 5.65
CA VAL A 129 -1.09 4.54 4.38
C VAL A 129 -2.54 4.08 4.35
N LEU A 130 -2.83 2.88 4.86
CA LEU A 130 -4.19 2.36 4.98
C LEU A 130 -5.07 3.27 5.83
N LYS A 131 -4.61 3.68 7.02
CA LYS A 131 -5.35 4.59 7.91
C LYS A 131 -5.66 5.94 7.26
N LEU A 132 -4.75 6.47 6.45
CA LEU A 132 -4.98 7.69 5.67
C LEU A 132 -6.09 7.47 4.63
N ALA A 133 -6.08 6.34 3.91
CA ALA A 133 -7.14 6.00 2.97
C ALA A 133 -8.51 5.83 3.67
N GLU A 134 -8.55 5.15 4.82
CA GLU A 134 -9.75 5.00 5.64
C GLU A 134 -10.33 6.35 6.06
N ARG A 135 -9.49 7.26 6.56
CA ARG A 135 -9.90 8.60 6.95
C ARG A 135 -10.50 9.36 5.76
N LEU A 136 -9.84 9.32 4.60
CA LEU A 136 -10.33 10.03 3.41
C LEU A 136 -11.71 9.54 2.98
N ILE A 137 -11.89 8.22 2.89
CA ILE A 137 -13.17 7.63 2.47
C ILE A 137 -14.26 7.93 3.49
N TYR A 138 -13.95 7.86 4.78
CA TYR A 138 -14.87 8.24 5.83
C TYR A 138 -15.34 9.70 5.72
N GLU A 139 -14.41 10.64 5.51
CA GLU A 139 -14.72 12.05 5.34
C GLU A 139 -15.55 12.31 4.07
N VAL A 140 -15.28 11.63 2.96
CA VAL A 140 -16.07 11.75 1.73
C VAL A 140 -17.49 11.21 1.91
N LYS A 141 -17.67 10.08 2.61
CA LYS A 141 -19.01 9.48 2.86
C LYS A 141 -19.92 10.30 3.76
N ARG A 142 -19.35 11.21 4.56
CA ARG A 142 -20.11 12.07 5.47
C ARG A 142 -20.53 13.40 4.85
N LYS A 143 -20.01 13.73 3.67
CA LYS A 143 -20.43 14.87 2.86
C LYS A 143 -21.59 14.49 1.98
#